data_AF-A0A381XDC8-F1
#
_entry.id   AF-A0A381XDC8-F1
#
_cell.length_a   1.000
_cell.length_b   1.000
_cell.length_c   1.000
_cell.angle_alpha   90.00
_cell.angle_beta   90.00
_cell.angle_gamma   90.00
#
_symmetry.space_group_name_H-M   'P 1'
#
loop_
_entity.id
_entity.type
_entity.pdbx_description
1 polymer ?
#
loop_
_entity_poly.entity_id
_entity_poly.type
_entity_poly.pdbx_seq_one_letter_code
_entity_poly.pdbx_strand_id
1 'polypeptide(L)'
;MKLGFFSKIQIFLNSRKIFKNWHIYPKVYWQLGNDKFAVFETTTDLKIKIRVKSTDLMALTNVWMINEYDVDSFKINQNDIVIDVGAHIGLFSLLVSQFCKTGKIFSFEPIRE
;
A
#
# COMPACT_ATOMS: atom_id res chain seq x y z
N MET A 1 2.98 -12.03 11.66
CA MET A 1 4.41 -12.22 12.03
C MET A 1 4.82 -11.09 12.99
N LYS A 2 5.48 -11.37 14.13
CA LYS A 2 6.01 -10.28 14.98
C LYS A 2 7.25 -9.69 14.33
N LEU A 3 7.13 -8.47 13.78
CA LEU A 3 8.24 -7.73 13.18
C LEU A 3 9.24 -7.29 14.25
N GLY A 4 10.51 -7.68 14.09
CA GLY A 4 11.61 -7.25 14.95
C GLY A 4 11.94 -5.75 14.80
N PHE A 5 12.67 -5.19 15.76
CA PHE A 5 13.02 -3.76 15.78
C PHE A 5 13.68 -3.27 14.48
N PHE A 6 14.67 -4.01 13.97
CA PHE A 6 15.35 -3.69 12.71
C PHE A 6 14.41 -3.70 11.50
N SER A 7 13.46 -4.64 11.44
CA SER A 7 12.49 -4.68 10.35
C SER A 7 11.55 -3.47 10.36
N LYS A 8 11.19 -2.96 11.55
CA LYS A 8 10.38 -1.73 11.66
C LYS A 8 11.15 -0.50 11.19
N ILE A 9 12.45 -0.42 11.49
CA ILE A 9 13.31 0.64 10.97
C ILE A 9 13.38 0.55 9.44
N GLN A 10 13.60 -0.65 8.89
CA GLN A 10 13.66 -0.85 7.44
C GLN A 10 12.36 -0.43 6.74
N ILE A 11 11.20 -0.79 7.31
CA ILE A 11 9.87 -0.38 6.80
C ILE A 11 9.75 1.15 6.78
N PHE A 12 10.17 1.82 7.86
CA PHE A 12 10.18 3.29 7.91
C PHE A 12 11.14 3.90 6.88
N LEU A 13 12.32 3.30 6.66
CA LEU A 13 13.24 3.76 5.63
C LEU A 13 12.65 3.55 4.21
N ASN A 14 11.93 2.46 3.98
CA ASN A 14 11.24 2.21 2.72
C ASN A 14 10.11 3.22 2.47
N SER A 15 9.33 3.58 3.51
CA SER A 15 8.24 4.55 3.36
C SER A 15 8.74 5.92 2.88
N ARG A 16 9.97 6.31 3.24
CA ARG A 16 10.63 7.54 2.77
C ARG A 16 10.97 7.53 1.28
N LYS A 17 11.19 6.35 0.69
CA LYS A 17 11.46 6.19 -0.74
C LYS A 17 10.17 6.21 -1.57
N ILE A 18 9.08 5.75 -0.98
CA ILE A 18 7.78 5.59 -1.65
C ILE A 18 6.96 6.87 -1.58
N PHE A 19 6.92 7.56 -0.43
CA PHE A 19 6.04 8.70 -0.21
C PHE A 19 6.79 10.03 -0.10
N LYS A 20 6.30 11.05 -0.81
CA LYS A 20 6.78 12.44 -0.66
C LYS A 20 6.51 12.97 0.73
N ASN A 21 5.30 12.71 1.24
CA ASN A 21 4.84 13.09 2.57
C ASN A 21 5.04 11.96 3.59
N TRP A 22 6.20 11.28 3.54
CA TRP A 22 6.54 10.13 4.38
C TRP A 22 6.32 10.34 5.88
N HIS A 23 6.40 11.59 6.38
CA HIS A 23 6.18 11.94 7.79
C HIS A 23 4.76 11.63 8.27
N ILE A 24 3.80 11.44 7.36
CA ILE A 24 2.45 10.96 7.71
C ILE A 24 2.49 9.52 8.21
N TYR A 25 3.38 8.68 7.70
CA TYR A 25 3.48 7.27 8.12
C TYR A 25 3.68 7.10 9.64
N PRO A 26 4.73 7.70 10.26
CA PRO A 26 4.88 7.66 11.70
C PRO A 26 3.71 8.32 12.46
N LYS A 27 3.16 9.44 11.95
CA LYS A 27 1.99 10.11 12.57
C LYS A 27 0.81 9.15 12.68
N VAL A 28 0.48 8.42 11.61
CA VAL A 28 -0.61 7.43 11.59
C VAL A 28 -0.27 6.20 12.42
N TYR A 29 0.97 5.70 12.36
CA TYR A 29 1.43 4.54 13.13
C TYR A 29 1.30 4.76 14.64
N TRP A 30 1.69 5.93 15.13
CA TRP A 30 1.53 6.32 16.54
C TRP A 30 0.17 6.93 16.87
N GLN A 31 -0.76 6.98 15.90
CA GLN A 31 -2.12 7.52 16.05
C GLN A 31 -2.12 8.97 16.60
N LEU A 32 -1.17 9.78 16.16
CA LEU A 32 -1.05 11.18 16.58
C LEU A 32 -2.09 12.03 15.86
N GLY A 33 -3.15 12.41 16.59
CA GLY A 33 -4.24 13.28 16.11
C GLY A 33 -5.59 12.57 16.01
N ASN A 34 -6.59 13.32 15.52
CA ASN A 34 -7.99 12.89 15.46
C ASN A 34 -8.55 12.80 14.03
N ASP A 35 -7.68 12.90 13.03
CA ASP A 35 -8.06 12.80 11.62
C ASP A 35 -8.64 11.39 11.34
N LYS A 36 -9.81 11.33 10.70
CA LYS A 36 -10.43 10.05 10.30
C LYS A 36 -9.67 9.37 9.16
N PHE A 37 -8.97 10.17 8.35
CA PHE A 37 -8.27 9.71 7.15
C PHE A 37 -6.87 10.32 7.08
N ALA A 38 -5.95 9.58 6.45
CA ALA A 38 -4.64 10.07 6.04
C ALA A 38 -4.48 9.90 4.54
N VAL A 39 -3.82 10.85 3.88
CA VAL A 39 -3.54 10.80 2.44
C VAL A 39 -2.04 10.74 2.23
N PHE A 40 -1.58 9.63 1.66
CA PHE A 40 -0.20 9.42 1.25
C PHE A 40 -0.05 9.79 -0.22
N GLU A 41 0.97 10.58 -0.55
CA GLU A 41 1.32 10.91 -1.93
C GLU A 41 2.63 10.21 -2.27
N THR A 42 2.57 9.34 -3.27
CA THR A 42 3.73 8.60 -3.76
C THR A 42 4.68 9.50 -4.55
N THR A 43 5.91 9.06 -4.77
CA THR A 43 6.85 9.73 -5.66
C THR A 43 6.41 9.74 -7.13
N THR A 44 5.45 8.88 -7.51
CA THR A 44 4.80 8.84 -8.83
C THR A 44 3.48 9.63 -8.89
N ASP A 45 3.25 10.55 -7.96
CA ASP A 45 2.05 11.41 -7.86
C ASP A 45 0.73 10.69 -7.55
N LEU A 46 0.73 9.37 -7.38
CA LEU A 46 -0.45 8.64 -6.91
C LEU A 46 -0.79 9.04 -5.47
N LYS A 47 -2.06 9.38 -5.23
CA LYS A 47 -2.60 9.69 -3.90
C LYS A 47 -3.39 8.50 -3.36
N ILE A 48 -3.02 8.03 -2.18
CA ILE A 48 -3.63 6.90 -1.49
C ILE A 48 -4.27 7.41 -0.21
N LYS A 49 -5.60 7.29 -0.10
CA LYS A 49 -6.35 7.64 1.10
C LYS A 49 -6.58 6.38 1.93
N ILE A 50 -6.25 6.44 3.22
CA ILE A 50 -6.52 5.36 4.18
C ILE A 50 -7.30 5.87 5.39
N ARG A 51 -8.04 4.99 6.05
CA ARG A 51 -8.65 5.24 7.35
C ARG A 51 -7.57 5.17 8.44
N VAL A 52 -7.62 6.08 9.40
CA VAL A 52 -6.75 6.05 10.58
C VAL A 52 -7.38 5.14 11.63
N LYS A 53 -6.56 4.51 12.48
CA LYS A 53 -7.01 3.52 13.49
C LYS A 53 -7.74 2.31 12.88
N SER A 54 -7.41 1.94 11.65
CA SER A 54 -7.90 0.73 10.99
C SER A 54 -6.75 -0.17 10.54
N THR A 55 -7.09 -1.31 9.94
CA THR A 55 -6.16 -2.25 9.31
C THR A 55 -5.54 -1.71 8.01
N ASP A 56 -6.01 -0.58 7.49
CA ASP A 56 -5.55 0.00 6.23
C ASP A 56 -4.04 0.32 6.28
N LEU A 57 -3.52 0.82 7.41
CA LEU A 57 -2.08 1.08 7.55
C LEU A 57 -1.26 -0.21 7.48
N MET A 58 -1.78 -1.31 8.04
CA MET A 58 -1.11 -2.61 7.99
C MET A 58 -1.09 -3.14 6.56
N ALA A 59 -2.23 -3.08 5.87
CA ALA A 59 -2.31 -3.46 4.46
C ALA A 59 -1.39 -2.60 3.58
N LEU A 60 -1.34 -1.27 3.81
CA LEU A 60 -0.42 -0.36 3.12
C LEU A 60 1.03 -0.73 3.37
N THR A 61 1.37 -1.08 4.61
CA THR A 61 2.72 -1.48 4.98
C THR A 61 3.15 -2.76 4.27
N ASN A 62 2.28 -3.78 4.26
CA ASN A 62 2.59 -5.06 3.64
C ASN A 62 2.74 -4.94 2.12
N VAL A 63 1.78 -4.28 1.48
CA VAL A 63 1.73 -4.14 0.02
C VAL A 63 2.85 -3.21 -0.48
N TRP A 64 3.02 -2.02 0.11
CA TRP A 64 3.90 -0.99 -0.45
C TRP A 64 5.30 -0.97 0.17
N MET A 65 5.46 -1.17 1.49
CA MET A 65 6.77 -1.06 2.15
C MET A 65 7.52 -2.38 2.27
N ILE A 66 6.80 -3.48 2.54
CA ILE A 66 7.38 -4.82 2.60
C ILE A 66 7.47 -5.42 1.19
N ASN A 67 6.59 -4.99 0.28
CA ASN A 67 6.50 -5.50 -1.09
C ASN A 67 6.25 -7.02 -1.11
N GLU A 68 5.24 -7.50 -0.35
CA GLU A 68 4.98 -8.93 -0.14
C GLU A 68 4.66 -9.72 -1.43
N TYR A 69 4.33 -9.01 -2.53
CA TYR A 69 4.04 -9.58 -3.85
C TYR A 69 5.25 -9.63 -4.77
N ASP A 70 6.44 -9.23 -4.29
CA ASP A 70 7.71 -9.38 -4.99
C ASP A 70 8.18 -10.83 -4.86
N VAL A 71 7.78 -11.66 -5.81
CA VAL A 71 8.11 -13.08 -5.85
C VAL A 71 9.01 -13.29 -7.06
N ASP A 72 10.21 -13.85 -6.86
CA ASP A 72 11.25 -13.96 -7.91
C ASP A 72 10.77 -14.61 -9.22
N SER A 73 9.77 -15.50 -9.14
CA SER A 73 9.21 -16.22 -10.27
C SER A 73 7.95 -15.59 -10.87
N PHE A 74 7.50 -14.44 -10.37
CA PHE A 74 6.25 -13.81 -10.79
C PHE A 74 6.45 -12.33 -11.12
N LYS A 75 6.13 -11.95 -12.36
CA LYS A 75 6.28 -10.57 -12.82
C LYS A 75 4.97 -10.09 -13.45
N ILE A 76 4.57 -8.88 -13.07
CA ILE A 76 3.44 -8.17 -13.67
C ILE A 76 3.94 -7.33 -14.84
N ASN A 77 3.37 -7.55 -16.01
CA ASN A 77 3.68 -6.82 -17.23
C ASN A 77 2.61 -5.78 -17.58
N GLN A 78 2.96 -4.87 -18.50
CA GLN A 78 2.12 -3.71 -18.82
C GLN A 78 0.74 -4.08 -19.36
N ASN A 79 0.62 -5.20 -20.08
CA ASN A 79 -0.59 -5.63 -20.79
C ASN A 79 -1.37 -6.75 -20.08
N ASP A 80 -0.95 -7.15 -18.88
CA ASP A 80 -1.53 -8.31 -18.20
C ASP A 80 -2.98 -8.05 -17.74
N ILE A 81 -3.74 -9.13 -17.56
CA ILE A 81 -5.03 -9.09 -16.89
C ILE A 81 -4.81 -9.54 -15.44
N VAL A 82 -5.06 -8.64 -14.50
CA VAL A 82 -4.92 -8.91 -13.06
C VAL A 82 -6.31 -9.02 -12.43
N ILE A 83 -6.50 -10.05 -11.62
CA ILE A 83 -7.71 -10.27 -10.83
C ILE A 83 -7.31 -10.17 -9.35
N ASP A 84 -7.76 -9.11 -8.69
CA ASP A 84 -7.54 -8.82 -7.26
C ASP A 84 -8.75 -9.29 -6.45
N VAL A 85 -8.62 -10.41 -5.74
CA VAL A 85 -9.69 -11.01 -4.92
C VAL A 85 -9.44 -10.70 -3.45
N GLY A 86 -10.40 -10.05 -2.79
CA GLY A 86 -10.21 -9.48 -1.46
C GLY A 86 -9.54 -8.11 -1.52
N ALA A 87 -10.01 -7.26 -2.44
CA ALA A 87 -9.36 -6.00 -2.76
C ALA A 87 -9.30 -5.02 -1.58
N HIS A 88 -10.14 -5.16 -0.56
CA HIS A 88 -10.22 -4.27 0.58
C HIS A 88 -10.42 -2.80 0.14
N ILE A 89 -9.42 -1.93 0.28
CA ILE A 89 -9.44 -0.53 -0.20
C ILE A 89 -8.65 -0.34 -1.52
N GLY A 90 -8.27 -1.44 -2.18
CA GLY A 90 -7.59 -1.45 -3.47
C GLY A 90 -6.09 -1.18 -3.44
N LEU A 91 -5.39 -1.39 -2.32
CA LEU A 91 -3.96 -1.06 -2.22
C LEU A 91 -3.07 -1.86 -3.17
N PHE A 92 -3.37 -3.15 -3.34
CA PHE A 92 -2.67 -4.00 -4.30
C PHE A 92 -3.01 -3.58 -5.73
N SER A 93 -4.29 -3.42 -6.07
CA SER A 93 -4.73 -2.88 -7.36
C SER A 93 -4.03 -1.56 -7.72
N LEU A 94 -3.89 -0.65 -6.76
CA LEU A 94 -3.17 0.61 -6.94
C LEU A 94 -1.67 0.40 -7.20
N LEU A 95 -1.02 -0.52 -6.47
CA LEU A 95 0.38 -0.89 -6.72
C LEU A 95 0.54 -1.45 -8.14
N VAL A 96 -0.31 -2.41 -8.52
CA VAL A 96 -0.30 -3.06 -9.83
C VAL A 96 -0.52 -2.06 -10.96
N SER A 97 -1.39 -1.07 -10.78
CA SER A 97 -1.61 0.01 -11.76
C SER A 97 -0.34 0.84 -12.07
N GLN A 98 0.66 0.80 -11.18
CA GLN A 98 1.95 1.43 -11.45
C GLN A 98 2.76 0.69 -12.53
N PHE A 99 2.51 -0.60 -12.72
CA PHE A 99 3.20 -1.46 -13.69
C PHE A 99 2.31 -1.81 -14.90
N CYS A 100 1.06 -2.19 -14.65
CA CYS A 100 0.06 -2.58 -15.64
C CYS A 100 -0.62 -1.33 -16.24
N LYS A 101 0.01 -0.69 -17.22
CA LYS A 101 -0.46 0.59 -17.81
C LYS A 101 -1.51 0.46 -18.90
N THR A 102 -1.54 -0.68 -19.58
CA THR A 102 -2.33 -0.92 -20.79
C THR A 102 -3.19 -2.18 -20.70
N GLY A 103 -2.96 -3.00 -19.67
CA GLY A 103 -3.78 -4.15 -19.32
C GLY A 103 -5.03 -3.77 -18.55
N LYS A 104 -5.59 -4.75 -17.81
CA LYS A 104 -6.84 -4.58 -17.05
C LYS A 104 -6.68 -5.12 -15.64
N ILE A 105 -7.25 -4.42 -14.68
CA ILE A 105 -7.28 -4.82 -13.27
C ILE A 105 -8.75 -4.94 -12.86
N PHE A 106 -9.15 -6.14 -12.43
CA PHE A 106 -10.49 -6.42 -11.93
C PHE A 106 -10.41 -6.70 -10.42
N SER A 107 -11.01 -5.83 -9.62
CA SER A 107 -10.94 -5.89 -8.17
C SER A 107 -12.28 -6.31 -7.58
N PHE A 108 -12.27 -7.33 -6.74
CA PHE A 108 -13.47 -7.89 -6.11
C PHE A 108 -13.31 -7.87 -4.59
N GLU A 109 -14.26 -7.22 -3.92
CA GLU A 109 -14.34 -7.19 -2.46
C GLU A 109 -15.77 -7.57 -2.05
N PRO A 110 -15.98 -8.68 -1.32
CA PRO A 110 -17.31 -9.12 -0.93
C PRO A 110 -18.00 -8.20 0.09
N ILE A 111 -17.24 -7.41 0.86
CA ILE A 111 -17.78 -6.55 1.93
C ILE A 111 -17.85 -5.10 1.45
N ARG A 112 -19.03 -4.47 1.55
CA ARG A 112 -19.16 -3.02 1.34
C ARG A 112 -18.55 -2.27 2.52
N GLU A 113 -17.87 -1.16 2.22
CA GLU A 113 -17.16 -0.30 3.18
C GLU A 113 -18.04 0.23 4.32
#